data_AF-A0A0H3G3A5-F1
#
_entry.id   AF-A0A0H3G3A5-F1
#
_cell.length_a   1.000
_cell.length_b   1.000
_cell.length_c   1.000
_cell.angle_alpha   90.00
_cell.angle_beta   90.00
_cell.angle_gamma   90.00
#
_symmetry.space_group_name_H-M   'P 1'
#
loop_
_entity.id
_entity.type
_entity.pdbx_description
1 polymer ?
#
loop_
_entity_poly.entity_id
_entity_poly.type
_entity_poly.pdbx_seq_one_letter_code
_entity_poly.pdbx_strand_id
1 'polypeptide(L)'
;MKVKHVSMLLLALSAAIAIGCSSPAQRMAECEAQGISKDACYIAEQNKQATVNAATEKQALENAQALYPVQKAQSSKKVKIFNGMKLVTNSTGLTVDGKPAALDESNADAKTYSQGLYVFIIYQSGKIAVMQDGKFLGYAK
;
A
#
# COMPACT_ATOMS: atom_id res chain seq x y z
N MET A 1 -47.54 -11.36 24.87
CA MET A 1 -46.97 -12.47 24.08
C MET A 1 -46.88 -12.06 22.61
N LYS A 2 -45.77 -11.48 22.13
CA LYS A 2 -45.60 -11.10 20.70
C LYS A 2 -44.16 -11.25 20.18
N VAL A 3 -43.21 -11.60 21.05
CA VAL A 3 -41.77 -11.59 20.72
C VAL A 3 -41.26 -12.95 20.20
N LYS A 4 -41.91 -14.07 20.57
CA LYS A 4 -41.47 -15.42 20.21
C LYS A 4 -41.58 -15.74 18.71
N HIS A 5 -42.59 -15.22 18.01
CA HIS A 5 -42.77 -15.50 16.58
C HIS A 5 -41.87 -14.65 15.67
N VAL A 6 -41.56 -13.41 16.08
CA VAL A 6 -40.63 -12.54 15.34
C VAL A 6 -39.21 -13.10 15.37
N SER A 7 -38.77 -13.65 16.51
CA SER A 7 -37.44 -14.25 16.66
C SER A 7 -37.27 -15.55 15.87
N MET A 8 -38.35 -16.30 15.64
CA MET A 8 -38.30 -17.57 14.88
C MET A 8 -38.31 -17.32 13.37
N LEU A 9 -38.97 -16.25 12.91
CA LEU A 9 -38.99 -15.85 11.50
C LEU A 9 -37.63 -15.29 11.03
N LEU A 10 -36.93 -14.57 11.91
CA LEU A 10 -35.58 -14.02 11.65
C LEU A 10 -34.49 -15.10 11.55
N LEU A 11 -34.64 -16.22 12.26
CA LEU A 11 -33.70 -17.36 12.19
C LEU A 11 -33.88 -18.19 10.90
N ALA A 12 -35.07 -18.21 10.31
CA ALA A 12 -35.33 -18.93 9.07
C ALA A 12 -34.79 -18.19 7.83
N LEU A 13 -34.65 -16.86 7.91
CA LEU A 13 -34.22 -16.02 6.77
C LEU A 13 -32.70 -16.05 6.54
N SER A 14 -31.90 -16.41 7.55
CA SER A 14 -30.43 -16.47 7.43
C SER A 14 -29.91 -17.78 6.80
N ALA A 15 -30.73 -18.84 6.76
CA ALA A 15 -30.36 -20.12 6.14
C ALA A 15 -30.49 -20.11 4.60
N ALA A 16 -31.15 -19.10 4.01
CA ALA A 16 -31.43 -19.05 2.58
C ALA A 16 -30.30 -18.44 1.72
N ILE A 17 -29.21 -17.93 2.33
CA ILE A 17 -28.17 -17.18 1.60
C ILE A 17 -26.94 -18.04 1.24
N ALA A 18 -26.97 -19.36 1.50
CA ALA A 18 -25.87 -20.26 1.18
C ALA A 18 -25.82 -20.73 -0.30
N ILE A 19 -26.62 -20.15 -1.20
CA ILE A 19 -26.70 -20.56 -2.62
C ILE A 19 -25.57 -19.94 -3.48
N GLY A 20 -24.72 -19.09 -2.91
CA GLY A 20 -23.71 -18.32 -3.66
C GLY A 20 -22.35 -18.99 -3.91
N CYS A 21 -22.00 -20.09 -3.23
CA CYS A 21 -20.73 -20.77 -3.47
C CYS A 21 -20.88 -21.82 -4.58
N SER A 22 -20.97 -21.37 -5.84
CA SER A 22 -20.82 -22.27 -6.98
C SER A 22 -19.40 -22.85 -6.96
N SER A 23 -19.27 -24.10 -6.56
CA SER A 23 -18.00 -24.82 -6.64
C SER A 23 -17.56 -24.94 -8.12
N PRO A 24 -16.25 -25.05 -8.41
CA PRO A 24 -15.76 -25.19 -9.79
C PRO A 24 -16.41 -26.39 -10.52
N ALA A 25 -16.79 -27.44 -9.77
CA ALA A 25 -17.51 -28.58 -10.30
C ALA A 25 -18.95 -28.25 -10.77
N GLN A 26 -19.68 -27.38 -10.06
CA GLN A 26 -21.02 -26.96 -10.47
C GLN A 26 -21.00 -26.10 -11.74
N ARG A 27 -19.99 -25.22 -11.88
CA ARG A 27 -19.85 -24.37 -13.07
C ARG A 27 -19.53 -25.17 -14.34
N MET A 28 -18.72 -26.22 -14.20
CA MET A 28 -18.43 -27.16 -15.29
C MET A 28 -19.69 -27.94 -15.71
N ALA A 29 -20.51 -28.37 -14.75
CA ALA A 29 -21.77 -29.05 -15.04
C ALA A 29 -22.81 -28.14 -15.72
N GLU A 30 -22.89 -26.86 -15.35
CA GLU A 30 -23.77 -25.87 -16.00
C GLU A 30 -23.31 -25.53 -17.42
N CYS A 31 -22.01 -25.41 -17.68
CA CYS A 31 -21.47 -25.26 -19.04
C CYS A 31 -21.87 -26.42 -19.96
N GLU A 32 -21.75 -27.65 -19.44
CA GLU A 32 -22.10 -28.85 -20.20
C GLU A 32 -23.60 -28.93 -20.47
N ALA A 33 -24.43 -28.54 -19.49
CA ALA A 33 -25.87 -28.45 -19.64
C ALA A 33 -26.30 -27.40 -20.69
N GLN A 34 -25.47 -26.39 -20.94
CA GLN A 34 -25.66 -25.39 -22.00
C GLN A 34 -25.18 -25.87 -23.38
N GLY A 35 -24.67 -27.10 -23.49
CA GLY A 35 -24.18 -27.67 -24.75
C GLY A 35 -22.81 -27.14 -25.17
N ILE A 36 -22.08 -26.47 -24.28
CA ILE A 36 -20.72 -25.99 -24.53
C ILE A 36 -19.75 -27.17 -24.36
N SER A 37 -18.74 -27.26 -25.22
CA SER A 37 -17.74 -28.34 -25.11
C SER A 37 -16.95 -28.25 -23.81
N LYS A 38 -16.54 -29.41 -23.28
CA LYS A 38 -15.69 -29.53 -22.08
C LYS A 38 -14.46 -28.62 -22.16
N ASP A 39 -13.79 -28.62 -23.31
CA ASP A 39 -12.59 -27.81 -23.54
C ASP A 39 -12.87 -26.30 -23.50
N ALA A 40 -13.99 -25.86 -24.09
CA ALA A 40 -14.38 -24.45 -24.07
C ALA A 40 -14.75 -23.99 -22.65
N CYS A 41 -15.43 -24.84 -21.88
CA CYS A 41 -15.71 -24.53 -20.47
C CYS A 41 -14.43 -24.50 -19.62
N TYR A 42 -13.50 -25.43 -19.86
CA TYR A 42 -12.24 -25.49 -19.14
C TYR A 42 -11.38 -24.23 -19.37
N ILE A 43 -11.29 -23.76 -20.61
CA ILE A 43 -10.61 -22.52 -20.96
C ILE A 43 -11.32 -21.30 -20.33
N ALA A 44 -12.66 -21.28 -20.33
CA ALA A 44 -13.43 -20.20 -19.71
C ALA A 44 -13.19 -20.10 -18.20
N GLU A 45 -13.15 -21.24 -17.49
CA GLU A 45 -12.88 -21.25 -16.05
C GLU A 45 -11.41 -20.90 -15.75
N GLN A 46 -10.46 -21.35 -16.56
CA GLN A 46 -9.06 -20.90 -16.45
C GLN A 46 -8.92 -19.38 -16.60
N ASN A 47 -9.54 -18.79 -17.62
CA ASN A 47 -9.52 -17.35 -17.85
C ASN A 47 -10.18 -16.60 -16.69
N LYS A 48 -11.28 -17.13 -16.16
CA LYS A 48 -11.95 -16.58 -14.98
C LYS A 48 -11.07 -16.65 -13.74
N GLN A 49 -10.38 -17.76 -13.50
CA GLN A 49 -9.48 -17.91 -12.37
C GLN A 49 -8.25 -17.01 -12.51
N ALA A 50 -7.68 -16.90 -13.71
CA ALA A 50 -6.61 -15.94 -14.00
C ALA A 50 -7.05 -14.49 -13.76
N THR A 51 -8.27 -14.12 -14.16
CA THR A 51 -8.83 -12.78 -13.95
C THR A 51 -9.05 -12.48 -12.47
N VAL A 52 -9.57 -13.45 -11.71
CA VAL A 52 -9.77 -13.32 -10.26
C VAL A 52 -8.43 -13.18 -9.54
N ASN A 53 -7.43 -13.99 -9.90
CA ASN A 53 -6.09 -13.92 -9.31
C ASN A 53 -5.46 -12.55 -9.61
N ALA A 54 -5.48 -12.09 -10.87
CA ALA A 54 -4.94 -10.79 -11.24
C ALA A 54 -5.64 -9.63 -10.53
N ALA A 55 -6.97 -9.68 -10.36
CA ALA A 55 -7.72 -8.67 -9.62
C ALA A 55 -7.38 -8.70 -8.12
N THR A 56 -7.22 -9.89 -7.54
CA THR A 56 -6.86 -10.06 -6.13
C THR A 56 -5.44 -9.58 -5.86
N GLU A 57 -4.49 -9.91 -6.73
CA GLU A 57 -3.11 -9.42 -6.67
C GLU A 57 -3.07 -7.89 -6.78
N LYS A 58 -3.80 -7.30 -7.72
CA LYS A 58 -3.90 -5.84 -7.85
C LYS A 58 -4.47 -5.21 -6.58
N GLN A 59 -5.56 -5.75 -6.04
CA GLN A 59 -6.17 -5.26 -4.81
C GLN A 59 -5.21 -5.39 -3.62
N ALA A 60 -4.46 -6.49 -3.53
CA ALA A 60 -3.45 -6.70 -2.49
C ALA A 60 -2.32 -5.67 -2.59
N LEU A 61 -1.86 -5.36 -3.82
CA LEU A 61 -0.87 -4.32 -4.06
C LEU A 61 -1.41 -2.91 -3.72
N GLU A 62 -2.64 -2.58 -4.11
CA GLU A 62 -3.27 -1.29 -3.78
C GLU A 62 -3.46 -1.12 -2.27
N ASN A 63 -3.89 -2.17 -1.57
CA ASN A 63 -4.01 -2.18 -0.11
C ASN A 63 -2.64 -2.08 0.58
N ALA A 64 -1.62 -2.75 0.05
CA ALA A 64 -0.24 -2.62 0.54
C ALA A 64 0.31 -1.21 0.30
N GLN A 65 0.03 -0.60 -0.85
CA GLN A 65 0.39 0.80 -1.12
C GLN A 65 -0.37 1.78 -0.21
N ALA A 66 -1.61 1.47 0.20
CA ALA A 66 -2.33 2.27 1.18
C ALA A 66 -1.71 2.19 2.59
N LEU A 67 -1.08 1.07 2.95
CA LEU A 67 -0.33 0.90 4.20
C LEU A 67 1.02 1.66 4.20
N TYR A 68 1.59 1.93 3.03
CA TYR A 68 2.72 2.83 2.85
C TYR A 68 2.25 4.12 2.17
N PRO A 69 1.51 5.00 2.86
CA PRO A 69 1.05 6.24 2.25
C PRO A 69 2.26 7.01 1.74
N VAL A 70 2.40 7.09 0.41
CA VAL A 70 3.20 8.14 -0.23
C VAL A 70 2.52 9.44 0.16
N GLN A 71 2.94 10.01 1.29
CA GLN A 71 2.26 11.16 1.87
C GLN A 71 2.32 12.28 0.86
N LYS A 72 1.15 12.65 0.32
CA LYS A 72 0.94 13.94 -0.31
C LYS A 72 0.98 15.01 0.78
N ALA A 73 2.19 15.28 1.29
CA ALA A 73 2.41 16.26 2.33
C ALA A 73 2.39 17.65 1.70
N GLN A 74 1.19 18.22 1.55
CA GLN A 74 0.96 19.66 1.51
C GLN A 74 1.11 20.19 2.93
N SER A 75 2.34 20.51 3.30
CA SER A 75 2.62 21.45 4.38
C SER A 75 3.79 22.30 3.92
N SER A 76 3.75 23.59 4.24
CA SER A 76 4.80 24.57 3.96
C SER A 76 6.13 24.08 4.55
N LYS A 77 6.84 23.26 3.79
CA LYS A 77 8.12 22.68 4.18
C LYS A 77 9.16 23.77 4.08
N LYS A 78 9.94 23.98 5.13
CA LYS A 78 11.16 24.79 5.04
C LYS A 78 12.12 24.05 4.12
N VAL A 79 12.06 24.39 2.84
CA VAL A 79 12.95 23.86 1.82
C VAL A 79 14.31 24.49 2.08
N LYS A 80 15.30 23.65 2.37
CA LYS A 80 16.70 24.04 2.37
C LYS A 80 17.34 23.58 1.07
N ILE A 81 18.27 24.36 0.56
CA ILE A 81 19.00 24.05 -0.67
C ILE A 81 20.46 23.84 -0.32
N PHE A 82 21.04 22.78 -0.88
CA PHE A 82 22.47 22.53 -0.81
C PHE A 82 22.97 22.06 -2.17
N ASN A 83 23.88 22.82 -2.80
CA ASN A 83 24.41 22.53 -4.14
C ASN A 83 23.34 22.16 -5.19
N GLY A 84 22.19 22.83 -5.15
CA GLY A 84 21.06 22.58 -6.07
C GLY A 84 20.08 21.48 -5.62
N MET A 85 20.43 20.66 -4.62
CA MET A 85 19.53 19.64 -4.06
C MET A 85 18.50 20.29 -3.12
N LYS A 86 17.22 19.94 -3.30
CA LYS A 86 16.13 20.39 -2.43
C LYS A 86 15.95 19.45 -1.26
N LEU A 87 16.31 19.92 -0.08
CA LEU A 87 16.19 19.22 1.20
C LEU A 87 14.92 19.68 1.90
N VAL A 88 14.03 18.73 2.13
CA VAL A 88 12.68 19.02 2.62
C VAL A 88 12.40 18.11 3.80
N THR A 89 12.33 18.71 4.99
CA THR A 89 12.01 17.99 6.23
C THR A 89 10.50 17.92 6.41
N ASN A 90 9.99 16.71 6.53
CA ASN A 90 8.56 16.39 6.64
C ASN A 90 8.29 15.76 8.00
N SER A 91 7.00 15.57 8.33
CA SER A 91 6.58 14.78 9.50
C SER A 91 7.16 13.36 9.52
N THR A 92 7.50 12.84 8.34
CA THR A 92 7.89 11.43 8.12
C THR A 92 9.40 11.25 7.96
N GLY A 93 10.15 12.34 7.90
CA GLY A 93 11.60 12.30 7.69
C GLY A 93 12.08 13.30 6.65
N LEU A 94 13.27 13.06 6.11
CA LEU A 94 13.89 13.90 5.10
C LEU A 94 13.58 13.40 3.68
N THR A 95 13.21 14.32 2.80
CA THR A 95 13.18 14.07 1.35
C THR A 95 14.23 14.94 0.66
N VAL A 96 14.99 14.33 -0.24
CA VAL A 96 15.99 14.99 -1.08
C VAL A 96 15.53 14.87 -2.53
N ASP A 97 15.28 16.01 -3.18
CA ASP A 97 14.74 16.08 -4.55
C ASP A 97 13.46 15.25 -4.75
N GLY A 98 12.61 15.23 -3.72
CA GLY A 98 11.34 14.49 -3.73
C GLY A 98 11.46 12.99 -3.45
N LYS A 99 12.67 12.45 -3.30
CA LYS A 99 12.88 11.05 -2.89
C LYS A 99 13.12 10.97 -1.38
N PRO A 100 12.50 10.01 -0.66
CA PRO A 100 12.76 9.82 0.76
C PRO A 100 14.20 9.36 1.00
N ALA A 101 14.86 9.93 2.00
CA ALA A 101 16.13 9.44 2.51
C ALA A 101 15.88 8.42 3.62
N ALA A 102 16.75 7.42 3.74
CA ALA A 102 16.67 6.42 4.79
C ALA A 102 17.09 7.06 6.12
N LEU A 103 16.37 6.76 7.22
CA LEU A 103 16.77 7.16 8.56
C LEU A 103 17.75 6.13 9.10
N ASP A 104 18.99 6.53 9.36
CA ASP A 104 20.02 5.63 9.90
C ASP A 104 20.08 5.74 11.42
N GLU A 105 20.01 6.96 11.96
CA GLU A 105 20.13 7.21 13.39
C GLU A 105 19.16 8.30 13.84
N SER A 106 18.53 8.08 15.00
CA SER A 106 17.67 9.05 15.66
C SER A 106 18.13 9.22 17.09
N ASN A 107 18.85 10.31 17.34
CA ASN A 107 19.28 10.70 18.68
C ASN A 107 18.41 11.88 19.19
N ALA A 108 18.54 12.19 20.48
CA ALA A 108 17.84 13.32 21.08
C ALA A 108 18.18 14.63 20.36
N ASP A 109 19.46 14.87 20.05
CA ASP A 109 19.92 16.15 19.51
C ASP A 109 19.86 16.26 17.98
N ALA A 110 19.89 15.13 17.28
CA ALA A 110 19.97 15.07 15.83
C ALA A 110 19.41 13.78 15.23
N LYS A 111 18.95 13.87 13.98
CA LYS A 111 18.55 12.74 13.14
C LYS A 111 19.43 12.66 11.90
N THR A 112 19.99 11.49 11.63
CA THR A 112 20.88 11.23 10.51
C THR A 112 20.13 10.45 9.43
N TYR A 113 20.18 10.96 8.20
CA TYR A 113 19.57 10.33 7.04
C TYR A 113 20.61 10.06 5.95
N SER A 114 20.52 8.93 5.26
CA SER A 114 21.35 8.60 4.11
C SER A 114 20.56 8.55 2.81
N GLN A 115 21.20 8.98 1.73
CA GLN A 115 20.73 8.78 0.37
C GLN A 115 21.93 8.56 -0.55
N GLY A 116 22.18 7.31 -0.93
CA GLY A 116 23.36 6.96 -1.73
C GLY A 116 24.64 7.29 -0.97
N LEU A 117 25.50 8.13 -1.56
CA LEU A 117 26.78 8.55 -0.95
C LEU A 117 26.64 9.77 -0.01
N TYR A 118 25.46 10.35 0.07
CA TYR A 118 25.19 11.51 0.91
C TYR A 118 24.62 11.10 2.27
N VAL A 119 25.08 11.81 3.30
CA VAL A 119 24.57 11.72 4.66
C VAL A 119 24.14 13.11 5.11
N PHE A 120 22.95 13.22 5.68
CA PHE A 120 22.30 14.45 6.10
C PHE A 120 21.99 14.39 7.59
N ILE A 121 22.62 15.27 8.37
CA ILE A 121 22.41 15.34 9.81
C ILE A 121 21.53 16.56 10.11
N ILE A 122 20.32 16.30 10.61
CA ILE A 122 19.34 17.32 10.97
C ILE A 122 19.39 17.52 12.48
N TYR A 123 19.86 18.69 12.90
CA TYR A 123 19.87 19.08 14.31
C TYR A 123 18.50 19.60 14.75
N GLN A 124 18.21 19.56 16.06
CA GLN A 124 17.01 20.20 16.62
C GLN A 124 16.88 21.69 16.27
N SER A 125 18.01 22.38 16.08
CA SER A 125 18.05 23.79 15.63
C SER A 125 17.50 24.00 14.20
N GLY A 126 17.24 22.92 13.45
CA GLY A 126 16.83 22.97 12.05
C GLY A 126 18.00 23.21 11.08
N LYS A 127 19.26 23.23 11.56
CA LYS A 127 20.44 23.18 10.69
C LYS A 127 20.57 21.77 10.10
N ILE A 128 20.93 21.69 8.82
CA ILE A 128 21.18 20.42 8.13
C ILE A 128 22.63 20.43 7.69
N ALA A 129 23.43 19.55 8.28
CA ALA A 129 24.80 19.28 7.84
C ALA A 129 24.76 18.24 6.72
N VAL A 130 25.51 18.49 5.65
CA VAL A 130 25.61 17.60 4.49
C VAL A 130 27.01 17.03 4.43
N MET A 131 27.10 15.71 4.34
CA MET A 131 28.32 14.96 4.15
C MET A 131 28.20 14.14 2.88
N GLN A 132 29.32 13.95 2.18
CA GLN A 132 29.42 13.05 1.03
C GLN A 132 30.67 12.21 1.20
N ASP A 133 30.53 10.88 1.17
CA ASP A 133 31.66 9.95 1.28
C ASP A 133 32.53 10.23 2.53
N GLY A 134 31.88 10.44 3.68
CA GLY A 134 32.53 10.76 4.95
C GLY A 134 33.13 12.18 5.06
N LYS A 135 33.12 12.97 3.98
CA LYS A 135 33.61 14.35 3.99
C LYS A 135 32.48 15.34 4.24
N PHE A 136 32.68 16.23 5.20
CA PHE A 136 31.74 17.33 5.46
C PHE A 136 31.80 18.36 4.33
N LEU A 137 30.66 18.60 3.68
CA LEU A 137 30.56 19.56 2.57
C LEU A 137 30.03 20.93 3.01
N GLY A 138 29.26 20.98 4.10
CA GLY A 138 28.71 22.23 4.63
C GLY A 138 27.30 22.11 5.17
N TYR A 139 26.67 23.27 5.39
CA TYR A 139 25.28 23.36 5.86
C TYR A 139 24.34 23.79 4.74
N ALA A 140 23.18 23.14 4.66
CA ALA A 140 22.10 23.54 3.76
C ALA A 140 21.47 24.87 4.19
N LYS A 141 21.15 25.72 3.21
CA LYS A 141 20.58 27.06 3.42
C LYS A 141 19.09 27.08 3.11
#